data_AF-A0A650ATQ9-F1
#
_entry.id   AF-A0A650ATQ9-F1
#
_cell.length_a   1.000
_cell.length_b   1.000
_cell.length_c   1.000
_cell.angle_alpha   90.00
_cell.angle_beta   90.00
_cell.angle_gamma   90.00
#
_symmetry.space_group_name_H-M   'P 1'
#
loop_
_entity.id
_entity.type
_entity.pdbx_description
1 polymer ?
#
loop_
_entity_poly.entity_id
_entity_poly.type
_entity_poly.pdbx_seq_one_letter_code
_entity_poly.pdbx_strand_id
1 'polypeptide(L)'
;DGAFLDETPQRSLASGRFKKTDILTGSNTEEGYYFIIYYLTELLRKEEGVTVSREEFLQAVRELNPYVNGAARQAIVFEYTDWTEPENPNSNRDALDKMVGDYHFTCNVNEFAQRYAEEGNNVYMYLYTHRSKGNPWPRWTGVMHGDEINYVFGEP
;
A
#
# COMPACT_ATOMS: atom_id res chain seq x y z
N ASP A 1 12.29 -16.24 -16.78
CA ASP A 1 12.55 -16.36 -18.25
C ASP A 1 13.63 -17.39 -18.56
N GLY A 2 14.44 -17.78 -17.55
CA GLY A 2 15.51 -18.77 -17.70
C GLY A 2 16.85 -18.16 -18.08
N ALA A 3 16.92 -16.83 -18.21
CA ALA A 3 18.15 -16.10 -18.50
C ALA A 3 18.39 -14.99 -17.46
N PHE A 4 17.43 -14.07 -17.29
CA PHE A 4 17.51 -13.05 -16.23
C PHE A 4 17.14 -13.62 -14.85
N LEU A 5 16.05 -14.39 -14.78
CA LEU A 5 15.61 -15.15 -13.60
C LEU A 5 15.26 -16.59 -14.01
N ASP A 6 15.86 -17.57 -13.35
CA ASP A 6 15.63 -19.00 -13.52
C ASP A 6 14.70 -19.60 -12.44
N GLU A 7 14.34 -18.82 -11.43
CA GLU A 7 13.35 -19.16 -10.41
C GLU A 7 12.52 -17.95 -9.96
N THR A 8 11.52 -18.18 -9.10
CA THR A 8 10.69 -17.10 -8.57
C THR A 8 11.42 -16.32 -7.46
N PRO A 9 11.18 -15.01 -7.30
CA PRO A 9 11.81 -14.21 -6.25
C PRO A 9 11.63 -14.78 -4.85
N GLN A 10 10.45 -15.37 -4.55
CA GLN A 10 10.18 -16.00 -3.26
C GLN A 10 11.12 -17.17 -2.97
N ARG A 11 11.51 -17.97 -3.99
CA ARG A 11 12.48 -19.05 -3.82
C ARG A 11 13.89 -18.54 -3.64
N SER A 12 14.28 -17.49 -4.36
CA SER A 12 15.58 -16.85 -4.18
C SER A 12 15.75 -16.24 -2.80
N LEU A 13 14.71 -15.54 -2.30
CA LEU A 13 14.68 -14.99 -0.94
C LEU A 13 14.74 -16.10 0.12
N ALA A 14 13.90 -17.14 -0.01
CA ALA A 14 13.85 -18.24 0.96
C ALA A 14 15.15 -19.06 1.06
N SER A 15 15.98 -19.03 0.02
CA SER A 15 17.25 -19.76 -0.05
C SER A 15 18.49 -18.87 0.09
N GLY A 16 18.30 -17.58 0.36
CA GLY A 16 19.40 -16.62 0.49
C GLY A 16 20.15 -16.33 -0.82
N ARG A 17 19.60 -16.72 -1.99
CA ARG A 17 20.19 -16.55 -3.34
C ARG A 17 19.96 -15.14 -3.87
N PHE A 18 20.58 -14.18 -3.22
CA PHE A 18 20.60 -12.79 -3.64
C PHE A 18 21.94 -12.14 -3.29
N LYS A 19 22.21 -10.97 -3.86
CA LYS A 19 23.44 -10.23 -3.60
C LYS A 19 23.52 -9.84 -2.12
N LYS A 20 24.63 -10.19 -1.46
CA LYS A 20 24.93 -9.74 -0.09
C LYS A 20 25.48 -8.31 -0.13
N THR A 21 24.65 -7.37 0.31
CA THR A 21 24.92 -5.93 0.28
C THR A 21 23.93 -5.19 1.15
N ASP A 22 24.30 -3.99 1.59
CA ASP A 22 23.40 -3.09 2.30
C ASP A 22 22.27 -2.61 1.38
N ILE A 23 21.08 -2.38 1.96
CA ILE A 23 19.91 -1.84 1.25
C ILE A 23 19.26 -0.69 2.02
N LEU A 24 18.68 0.25 1.26
CA LEU A 24 17.76 1.27 1.75
C LEU A 24 16.43 1.10 1.01
N THR A 25 15.33 1.01 1.74
CA THR A 25 13.99 0.79 1.18
C THR A 25 12.91 1.40 2.09
N GLY A 26 11.68 1.51 1.61
CA GLY A 26 10.60 2.10 2.39
C GLY A 26 9.30 2.24 1.62
N SER A 27 8.33 2.86 2.26
CA SER A 27 6.97 3.07 1.73
C SER A 27 6.43 4.44 2.15
N ASN A 28 5.38 4.89 1.48
CA ASN A 28 4.62 6.09 1.81
C ASN A 28 3.39 5.72 2.66
N THR A 29 2.73 6.70 3.28
CA THR A 29 1.57 6.41 4.14
C THR A 29 0.31 6.01 3.35
N GLU A 30 0.10 6.54 2.14
CA GLU A 30 -1.09 6.31 1.32
C GLU A 30 -0.76 5.70 -0.07
N GLU A 31 -0.13 4.52 -0.05
CA GLU A 31 0.26 3.80 -1.27
C GLU A 31 -0.94 3.34 -2.13
N GLY A 32 -2.11 3.16 -1.53
CA GLY A 32 -3.27 2.56 -2.20
C GLY A 32 -4.10 3.56 -3.01
N TYR A 33 -4.26 4.80 -2.52
CA TYR A 33 -5.23 5.74 -3.09
C TYR A 33 -5.05 6.03 -4.58
N TYR A 34 -3.80 6.18 -5.04
CA TYR A 34 -3.54 6.45 -6.44
C TYR A 34 -4.22 5.39 -7.33
N PHE A 35 -4.03 4.11 -7.01
CA PHE A 35 -4.58 3.00 -7.80
C PHE A 35 -6.10 2.91 -7.67
N ILE A 36 -6.64 3.15 -6.47
CA ILE A 36 -8.10 3.10 -6.23
C ILE A 36 -8.82 4.19 -7.00
N ILE A 37 -8.27 5.41 -7.07
CA ILE A 37 -8.86 6.53 -7.84
C ILE A 37 -9.03 6.17 -9.33
N TYR A 38 -8.06 5.46 -9.91
CA TYR A 38 -8.11 5.04 -11.31
C TYR A 38 -8.92 3.76 -11.54
N TYR A 39 -9.14 2.94 -10.51
CA TYR A 39 -9.85 1.67 -10.62
C TYR A 39 -11.34 1.77 -10.25
N LEU A 40 -11.67 2.39 -9.11
CA LEU A 40 -13.03 2.61 -8.61
C LEU A 40 -13.47 4.07 -8.84
N THR A 41 -13.50 4.48 -10.11
CA THR A 41 -13.67 5.89 -10.52
C THR A 41 -14.97 6.54 -10.03
N GLU A 42 -16.03 5.76 -9.88
CA GLU A 42 -17.34 6.26 -9.42
C GLU A 42 -17.38 6.49 -7.90
N LEU A 43 -16.66 5.68 -7.13
CA LEU A 43 -16.65 5.74 -5.67
C LEU A 43 -15.65 6.79 -5.17
N LEU A 44 -14.39 6.72 -5.61
CA LEU A 44 -13.32 7.63 -5.21
C LEU A 44 -12.99 8.62 -6.32
N ARG A 45 -13.95 9.51 -6.61
CA ARG A 45 -13.74 10.60 -7.57
C ARG A 45 -12.63 11.54 -7.10
N LYS A 46 -11.92 12.14 -8.05
CA LYS A 46 -10.82 13.09 -7.80
C LYS A 46 -11.34 14.48 -7.39
N GLU A 47 -12.14 14.53 -6.33
CA GLU A 47 -12.82 15.70 -5.78
C GLU A 47 -12.52 15.83 -4.28
N GLU A 48 -12.70 17.03 -3.73
CA GLU A 48 -12.54 17.25 -2.28
C GLU A 48 -13.72 16.70 -1.48
N GLY A 49 -13.48 16.31 -0.22
CA GLY A 49 -14.54 15.91 0.71
C GLY A 49 -15.20 14.55 0.42
N VAL A 50 -14.60 13.73 -0.44
CA VAL A 50 -15.06 12.35 -0.70
C VAL A 50 -14.92 11.51 0.57
N THR A 51 -15.96 10.74 0.86
CA THR A 51 -16.03 9.77 1.98
C THR A 51 -16.68 8.49 1.49
N VAL A 52 -16.53 7.38 2.22
CA VAL A 52 -17.06 6.07 1.84
C VAL A 52 -17.95 5.56 2.95
N SER A 53 -19.23 5.32 2.66
CA SER A 53 -20.15 4.71 3.63
C SER A 53 -19.75 3.25 3.92
N ARG A 54 -20.29 2.69 5.01
CA ARG A 54 -20.01 1.30 5.37
C ARG A 54 -20.44 0.30 4.29
N GLU A 55 -21.60 0.53 3.66
CA GLU A 55 -22.10 -0.32 2.59
C GLU A 55 -21.18 -0.28 1.36
N GLU A 56 -20.75 0.92 0.97
CA GLU A 56 -19.79 1.10 -0.12
C GLU A 56 -18.44 0.46 0.20
N PHE A 57 -17.96 0.55 1.44
CA PHE A 57 -16.74 -0.14 1.87
C PHE A 57 -16.86 -1.66 1.72
N LEU A 58 -17.95 -2.26 2.20
CA LEU A 58 -18.16 -3.71 2.09
C LEU A 58 -18.21 -4.18 0.63
N GLN A 59 -18.82 -3.37 -0.24
CA GLN A 59 -18.85 -3.63 -1.68
C GLN A 59 -17.45 -3.45 -2.31
N ALA A 60 -16.73 -2.39 -1.96
CA ALA A 60 -15.37 -2.13 -2.45
C ALA A 60 -14.38 -3.23 -2.04
N VAL A 61 -14.48 -3.78 -0.81
CA VAL A 61 -13.66 -4.94 -0.39
C VAL A 61 -13.86 -6.13 -1.33
N ARG A 62 -15.09 -6.37 -1.80
CA ARG A 62 -15.38 -7.44 -2.75
C ARG A 62 -14.78 -7.16 -4.13
N GLU A 63 -14.85 -5.92 -4.60
CA GLU A 63 -14.35 -5.52 -5.93
C GLU A 63 -12.82 -5.48 -6.00
N LEU A 64 -12.17 -5.05 -4.92
CA LEU A 64 -10.71 -4.96 -4.82
C LEU A 64 -10.07 -6.33 -4.50
N ASN A 65 -10.85 -7.30 -4.00
CA ASN A 65 -10.37 -8.65 -3.67
C ASN A 65 -11.24 -9.74 -4.34
N PRO A 66 -11.29 -9.79 -5.69
CA PRO A 66 -12.24 -10.63 -6.41
C PRO A 66 -11.91 -12.13 -6.34
N TYR A 67 -10.66 -12.49 -6.07
CA TYR A 67 -10.17 -13.87 -6.15
C TYR A 67 -10.28 -14.67 -4.84
N VAL A 68 -10.58 -14.00 -3.72
CA VAL A 68 -10.69 -14.67 -2.42
C VAL A 68 -12.10 -15.21 -2.17
N ASN A 69 -12.24 -16.19 -1.28
CA ASN A 69 -13.55 -16.72 -0.89
C ASN A 69 -14.27 -15.81 0.12
N GLY A 70 -15.51 -16.15 0.49
CA GLY A 70 -16.31 -15.34 1.41
C GLY A 70 -15.72 -15.23 2.82
N ALA A 71 -15.12 -16.31 3.35
CA ALA A 71 -14.51 -16.29 4.68
C ALA A 71 -13.27 -15.39 4.73
N ALA A 72 -12.43 -15.43 3.69
CA ALA A 72 -11.29 -14.54 3.56
C ALA A 72 -11.72 -13.06 3.44
N ARG A 73 -12.81 -12.77 2.71
CA ARG A 73 -13.37 -11.40 2.68
C ARG A 73 -13.82 -10.92 4.06
N GLN A 74 -14.42 -11.77 4.88
CA GLN A 74 -14.79 -11.41 6.24
C GLN A 74 -13.57 -11.06 7.10
N ALA A 75 -12.46 -11.78 6.91
CA ALA A 75 -11.20 -11.46 7.59
C ALA A 75 -10.64 -10.11 7.13
N ILE A 76 -10.67 -9.79 5.83
CA ILE A 76 -10.23 -8.49 5.30
C ILE A 76 -11.09 -7.36 5.89
N VAL A 77 -12.42 -7.51 5.86
CA VAL A 77 -13.33 -6.53 6.48
C VAL A 77 -12.99 -6.36 7.96
N PHE A 78 -12.73 -7.44 8.68
CA PHE A 78 -12.43 -7.37 10.10
C PHE A 78 -11.13 -6.63 10.39
N GLU A 79 -10.07 -6.96 9.65
CA GLU A 79 -8.73 -6.38 9.82
C GLU A 79 -8.72 -4.86 9.55
N TYR A 80 -9.41 -4.42 8.50
CA TYR A 80 -9.38 -3.02 8.05
C TYR A 80 -10.58 -2.18 8.53
N THR A 81 -11.37 -2.68 9.48
CA THR A 81 -12.41 -1.86 10.11
C THR A 81 -11.85 -1.12 11.33
N ASP A 82 -12.04 0.19 11.38
CA ASP A 82 -11.88 0.94 12.63
C ASP A 82 -12.96 0.53 13.63
N TRP A 83 -12.60 -0.32 14.59
CA TRP A 83 -13.53 -0.84 15.59
C TRP A 83 -13.96 0.19 16.64
N THR A 84 -13.33 1.37 16.68
CA THR A 84 -13.76 2.47 17.56
C THR A 84 -15.02 3.14 17.00
N GLU A 85 -15.05 3.36 15.68
CA GLU A 85 -16.19 3.92 14.96
C GLU A 85 -16.42 3.20 13.60
N PRO A 86 -17.01 1.99 13.60
CA PRO A 86 -17.11 1.15 12.38
C PRO A 86 -17.85 1.78 11.20
N GLU A 87 -18.76 2.71 11.49
CA GLU A 87 -19.59 3.41 10.50
C GLU A 87 -18.99 4.76 10.08
N ASN A 88 -17.81 5.15 10.59
CA ASN A 88 -17.19 6.43 10.25
C ASN A 88 -16.81 6.45 8.76
N PRO A 89 -17.34 7.39 7.97
CA PRO A 89 -17.17 7.37 6.52
C PRO A 89 -15.79 7.84 6.06
N ASN A 90 -15.01 8.51 6.92
CA ASN A 90 -13.59 8.77 6.67
C ASN A 90 -12.75 7.53 6.97
N SER A 91 -12.95 6.88 8.12
CA SER A 91 -12.22 5.65 8.47
C SER A 91 -12.44 4.54 7.43
N ASN A 92 -13.67 4.36 6.94
CA ASN A 92 -13.98 3.41 5.88
C ASN A 92 -13.30 3.76 4.54
N ARG A 93 -13.12 5.04 4.21
CA ARG A 93 -12.36 5.47 3.02
C ARG A 93 -10.86 5.17 3.20
N ASP A 94 -10.30 5.49 4.36
CA ASP A 94 -8.89 5.31 4.69
C ASP A 94 -8.53 3.82 4.75
N ALA A 95 -9.47 2.97 5.20
CA ALA A 95 -9.34 1.52 5.18
C ALA A 95 -9.12 0.93 3.77
N LEU A 96 -9.75 1.51 2.74
CA LEU A 96 -9.55 1.06 1.36
C LEU A 96 -8.12 1.32 0.89
N ASP A 97 -7.57 2.49 1.21
CA ASP A 97 -6.16 2.79 0.94
C ASP A 97 -5.24 1.79 1.62
N LYS A 98 -5.44 1.56 2.93
CA LYS A 98 -4.57 0.69 3.71
C LYS A 98 -4.58 -0.75 3.19
N MET A 99 -5.75 -1.34 2.89
CA MET A 99 -5.76 -2.72 2.40
C MET A 99 -5.09 -2.90 1.04
N VAL A 100 -5.19 -1.91 0.15
CA VAL A 100 -4.53 -1.94 -1.15
C VAL A 100 -3.03 -1.65 -1.00
N GLY A 101 -2.68 -0.61 -0.26
CA GLY A 101 -1.31 -0.18 0.02
C GLY A 101 -0.51 -1.29 0.72
N ASP A 102 -1.08 -1.89 1.77
CA ASP A 102 -0.41 -2.93 2.54
C ASP A 102 -0.18 -4.19 1.71
N TYR A 103 -1.20 -4.67 1.00
CA TYR A 103 -1.08 -5.91 0.23
C TYR A 103 -0.17 -5.77 -0.99
N HIS A 104 -0.24 -4.64 -1.71
CA HIS A 104 0.51 -4.45 -2.95
C HIS A 104 1.89 -3.81 -2.77
N PHE A 105 2.11 -3.03 -1.71
CA PHE A 105 3.35 -2.25 -1.51
C PHE A 105 3.99 -2.53 -0.15
N THR A 106 3.41 -2.01 0.92
CA THR A 106 4.07 -1.91 2.24
C THR A 106 4.52 -3.27 2.78
N CYS A 107 3.65 -4.28 2.77
CA CYS A 107 4.00 -5.60 3.32
C CYS A 107 5.09 -6.31 2.50
N ASN A 108 5.12 -6.11 1.18
CA ASN A 108 6.14 -6.72 0.32
C ASN A 108 7.51 -6.07 0.53
N VAL A 109 7.55 -4.74 0.71
CA VAL A 109 8.76 -4.01 1.09
C VAL A 109 9.27 -4.51 2.45
N ASN A 110 8.38 -4.69 3.43
CA ASN A 110 8.72 -5.24 4.74
C ASN A 110 9.29 -6.66 4.64
N GLU A 111 8.66 -7.56 3.87
CA GLU A 111 9.16 -8.92 3.68
C GLU A 111 10.56 -8.92 3.05
N PHE A 112 10.76 -8.13 2.00
CA PHE A 112 12.06 -8.03 1.32
C PHE A 112 13.16 -7.53 2.27
N ALA A 113 12.88 -6.46 3.01
CA ALA A 113 13.78 -5.91 4.02
C ALA A 113 14.12 -6.91 5.13
N GLN A 114 13.10 -7.62 5.64
CA GLN A 114 13.26 -8.65 6.66
C GLN A 114 14.21 -9.76 6.19
N ARG A 115 14.03 -10.27 4.96
CA ARG A 115 14.89 -11.33 4.40
C ARG A 115 16.35 -10.90 4.26
N TYR A 116 16.61 -9.63 3.89
CA TYR A 116 17.96 -9.11 3.83
C TYR A 116 18.60 -8.99 5.22
N ALA A 117 17.83 -8.53 6.22
CA ALA A 117 18.30 -8.40 7.59
C ALA A 117 18.63 -9.77 8.22
N GLU A 118 17.77 -10.79 8.02
CA GLU A 118 17.97 -12.16 8.50
C GLU A 118 19.27 -12.80 7.96
N GLU A 119 19.67 -12.42 6.75
CA GLU A 119 20.89 -12.89 6.09
C GLU A 119 22.14 -12.04 6.42
N GLY A 120 22.06 -11.19 7.45
CA GLY A 120 23.19 -10.45 8.02
C GLY A 120 23.59 -9.18 7.26
N ASN A 121 22.73 -8.65 6.37
CA ASN A 121 22.98 -7.40 5.65
C ASN A 121 22.48 -6.20 6.47
N ASN A 122 23.09 -5.02 6.29
CA ASN A 122 22.54 -3.80 6.89
C ASN A 122 21.31 -3.33 6.09
N VAL A 123 20.23 -3.02 6.80
CA VAL A 123 18.95 -2.60 6.21
C VAL A 123 18.52 -1.28 6.83
N TYR A 124 18.22 -0.29 5.98
CA TYR A 124 17.66 1.00 6.37
C TYR A 124 16.23 1.10 5.82
N MET A 125 15.25 1.12 6.71
CA MET A 125 13.84 1.25 6.36
C MET A 125 13.36 2.69 6.59
N TYR A 126 12.60 3.25 5.65
CA TYR A 126 11.91 4.53 5.84
C TYR A 126 10.39 4.39 5.74
N LEU A 127 9.68 5.30 6.40
CA LEU A 127 8.27 5.61 6.16
C LEU A 127 8.17 7.09 5.81
N TYR A 128 7.80 7.39 4.57
CA TYR A 128 7.71 8.76 4.08
C TYR A 128 6.32 9.32 4.39
N THR A 129 6.31 10.49 5.04
CA THR A 129 5.11 11.08 5.66
C THR A 129 4.90 12.55 5.29
N HIS A 130 5.65 13.05 4.30
CA HIS A 130 5.59 14.46 3.93
C HIS A 130 4.69 14.69 2.71
N ARG A 131 3.61 15.47 2.90
CA ARG A 131 2.76 15.97 1.82
C ARG A 131 3.22 17.36 1.37
N SER A 132 3.54 17.51 0.09
CA SER A 132 3.90 18.80 -0.50
C SER A 132 2.81 19.86 -0.30
N LYS A 133 3.21 21.10 0.04
CA LYS A 133 2.29 22.22 0.26
C LYS A 133 1.45 22.53 -1.00
N GLY A 134 2.05 22.40 -2.17
CA GLY A 134 1.40 22.62 -3.47
C GLY A 134 0.81 21.36 -4.10
N ASN A 135 0.64 20.26 -3.36
CA ASN A 135 0.15 18.99 -3.92
C ASN A 135 -1.24 19.20 -4.59
N PRO A 136 -1.39 18.90 -5.90
CA PRO A 136 -2.61 19.17 -6.66
C PRO A 136 -3.72 18.12 -6.44
N TRP A 137 -3.44 17.05 -5.70
CA TRP A 137 -4.43 16.02 -5.38
C TRP A 137 -5.34 16.47 -4.23
N PRO A 138 -6.58 15.95 -4.13
CA PRO A 138 -7.47 16.27 -3.02
C PRO A 138 -6.83 16.04 -1.65
N ARG A 139 -7.19 16.80 -0.62
CA ARG A 139 -6.51 16.75 0.70
C ARG A 139 -6.54 15.38 1.36
N TRP A 140 -7.61 14.62 1.16
CA TRP A 140 -7.80 13.30 1.76
C TRP A 140 -6.84 12.24 1.20
N THR A 141 -6.15 12.51 0.08
CA THR A 141 -5.21 11.56 -0.53
C THR A 141 -3.90 11.38 0.25
N GLY A 142 -3.63 12.20 1.27
CA GLY A 142 -2.48 12.01 2.15
C GLY A 142 -1.12 12.13 1.44
N VAL A 143 -0.24 11.16 1.63
CA VAL A 143 1.08 11.07 1.00
C VAL A 143 1.08 9.86 0.07
N MET A 144 0.78 10.10 -1.19
CA MET A 144 0.50 9.03 -2.14
C MET A 144 1.75 8.33 -2.65
N HIS A 145 1.55 7.20 -3.34
CA HIS A 145 2.56 6.51 -4.11
C HIS A 145 3.37 7.48 -4.99
N GLY A 146 4.68 7.55 -4.77
CA GLY A 146 5.62 8.38 -5.54
C GLY A 146 5.76 9.84 -5.07
N ASP A 147 5.07 10.28 -4.02
CA ASP A 147 5.15 11.66 -3.49
C ASP A 147 6.57 12.03 -2.96
N GLU A 148 7.42 11.04 -2.70
CA GLU A 148 8.81 11.24 -2.26
C GLU A 148 9.76 11.57 -3.40
N ILE A 149 9.41 11.25 -4.66
CA ILE A 149 10.31 11.33 -5.81
C ILE A 149 10.83 12.76 -6.01
N ASN A 150 9.96 13.78 -5.93
CA ASN A 150 10.37 15.18 -6.12
C ASN A 150 11.47 15.60 -5.11
N TYR A 151 11.40 15.11 -3.87
CA TYR A 151 12.36 15.44 -2.81
C TYR A 151 13.66 14.68 -2.96
N VAL A 152 13.61 13.42 -3.37
CA VAL A 152 14.81 12.62 -3.68
C VAL A 152 15.64 13.27 -4.78
N PHE A 153 14.99 13.89 -5.77
CA PHE A 153 15.66 14.55 -6.90
C PHE A 153 15.88 16.06 -6.74
N GLY A 154 15.45 16.65 -5.63
CA GLY A 154 15.72 18.06 -5.31
C GLY A 154 14.90 19.09 -6.11
N GLU A 155 13.62 18.82 -6.37
CA GLU A 155 12.66 19.76 -7.01
C GLU A 155 11.88 20.69 -6.05
N PRO A 156 12.07 20.63 -4.71
CA PRO A 156 11.09 20.89 -3.64
C PRO A 156 9.99 21.96 -3.82
#